data_AF-A0A960RN79-F1
#
_entry.id   AF-A0A960RN79-F1
#
_cell.length_a   1.000
_cell.length_b   1.000
_cell.length_c   1.000
_cell.angle_alpha   90.00
_cell.angle_beta   90.00
_cell.angle_gamma   90.00
#
_symmetry.space_group_name_H-M   'P 1'
#
loop_
_entity.id
_entity.type
_entity.pdbx_description
1 polymer ?
#
loop_
_entity_poly.entity_id
_entity_poly.type
_entity_poly.pdbx_seq_one_letter_code
_entity_poly.pdbx_strand_id
1 'polypeptide(L)'
;MALKDTIKKMEAMLMDLAIDLKKSSEKGNRAAAQRVRTGTIKFAKLAKQFRKESIADGKKGGGSKRKKAKKTTRKKVAKKKATKRKVAPKKAPAKKKAATKRKRR
;
A
#
# COMPACT_ATOMS: atom_id res chain seq x y z
N MET A 1 -17.35 4.88 -10.46
CA MET A 1 -17.95 6.17 -10.06
C MET A 1 -17.73 7.14 -11.21
N ALA A 2 -18.50 8.22 -11.34
CA ALA A 2 -18.08 9.26 -12.27
C ALA A 2 -16.79 9.89 -11.73
N LEU A 3 -15.87 10.28 -12.62
CA LEU A 3 -14.57 10.84 -12.23
C LEU A 3 -14.72 12.00 -11.24
N LYS A 4 -15.75 12.84 -11.44
CA LYS A 4 -16.11 13.97 -10.57
C LYS A 4 -16.42 13.54 -9.13
N ASP A 5 -17.12 12.43 -8.94
CA ASP A 5 -17.45 11.92 -7.60
C ASP A 5 -16.22 11.39 -6.89
N THR A 6 -15.32 10.74 -7.64
CA THR A 6 -14.04 10.26 -7.11
C THR A 6 -13.13 11.42 -6.70
N ILE A 7 -13.12 12.51 -7.47
CA ILE A 7 -12.40 13.75 -7.11
C ILE A 7 -12.92 14.31 -5.78
N LYS A 8 -14.22 14.53 -5.67
CA LYS A 8 -14.84 15.04 -4.42
C LYS A 8 -14.53 14.16 -3.22
N LYS A 9 -14.55 12.82 -3.39
CA LYS A 9 -14.19 11.87 -2.32
C LYS A 9 -12.71 11.95 -1.95
N MET A 10 -11.82 12.16 -2.92
CA MET A 10 -10.40 12.35 -2.65
C MET A 10 -10.13 13.65 -1.90
N GLU A 11 -10.79 14.74 -2.29
CA GLU A 11 -10.67 16.05 -1.61
C GLU A 11 -11.16 15.99 -0.16
N ALA A 12 -12.36 15.43 0.07
CA ALA A 12 -12.90 15.25 1.42
C ALA A 12 -11.95 14.42 2.31
N MET A 13 -11.44 13.31 1.78
CA MET A 13 -10.52 12.44 2.52
C MET A 13 -9.17 13.12 2.79
N LEU A 14 -8.71 14.01 1.91
CA LEU A 14 -7.50 14.80 2.16
C LEU A 14 -7.71 15.82 3.28
N MET A 15 -8.89 16.45 3.36
CA MET A 15 -9.22 17.37 4.46
C MET A 15 -9.27 16.62 5.80
N ASP A 16 -9.93 15.47 5.85
CA ASP A 16 -9.98 14.64 7.07
C ASP A 16 -8.58 14.21 7.52
N LEU A 17 -7.74 13.78 6.58
CA LEU A 17 -6.35 13.40 6.87
C LEU A 17 -5.52 14.59 7.36
N ALA A 18 -5.71 15.79 6.82
CA ALA A 18 -5.03 16.99 7.28
C ALA A 18 -5.41 17.36 8.71
N ILE A 19 -6.70 17.25 9.06
CA ILE A 19 -7.21 17.47 10.42
C ILE A 19 -6.60 16.45 11.38
N ASP A 20 -6.63 15.15 11.01
CA ASP A 20 -6.06 14.09 11.84
C ASP A 20 -4.54 14.21 11.97
N LEU A 21 -3.83 14.68 10.93
CA LEU A 21 -2.40 14.98 11.01
C LEU A 21 -2.11 16.08 12.03
N LYS A 22 -2.87 17.18 11.99
CA LYS A 22 -2.74 18.27 12.97
C LYS A 22 -2.96 17.75 14.39
N LYS A 23 -4.04 16.99 14.60
CA LYS A 23 -4.33 16.33 15.90
C LYS A 23 -3.28 15.31 16.32
N SER A 24 -2.63 14.63 15.39
CA SER A 24 -1.57 13.65 15.68
C SER A 24 -0.27 14.30 16.15
N SER A 25 -0.05 15.57 15.77
CA SER A 25 1.10 16.37 16.19
C SER A 25 0.96 16.89 17.62
N GLU A 26 -0.26 17.01 18.12
CA GLU A 26 -0.54 17.33 19.53
C GLU A 26 -0.15 16.13 20.40
N LYS A 27 0.73 16.35 21.38
CA LYS A 27 1.38 15.30 22.18
C LYS A 27 0.35 14.28 22.70
N GLY A 28 0.52 13.02 22.29
CA GLY A 28 -0.16 11.87 22.88
C GLY A 28 -1.39 11.34 22.13
N ASN A 29 -1.83 11.96 21.03
CA ASN A 29 -3.00 11.48 20.29
C ASN A 29 -2.70 10.29 19.37
N ARG A 30 -2.47 9.12 19.98
CA ARG A 30 -2.19 7.85 19.26
C ARG A 30 -3.36 7.42 18.38
N ALA A 31 -4.59 7.81 18.72
CA ALA A 31 -5.78 7.51 17.94
C ALA A 31 -5.79 8.27 16.61
N ALA A 32 -5.49 9.58 16.62
CA ALA A 32 -5.34 10.36 15.40
C ALA A 32 -4.24 9.79 14.49
N ALA A 33 -3.08 9.42 15.05
CA ALA A 33 -2.01 8.77 14.28
C ALA A 33 -2.46 7.45 13.61
N GLN A 34 -3.31 6.65 14.27
CA GLN A 34 -3.89 5.44 13.67
C GLN A 34 -4.91 5.75 12.58
N ARG A 35 -5.75 6.79 12.75
CA ARG A 35 -6.66 7.25 11.69
C ARG A 35 -5.89 7.71 10.46
N VAL A 36 -4.79 8.46 10.61
CA VAL A 36 -3.90 8.83 9.49
C VAL A 36 -3.34 7.59 8.79
N ARG A 37 -2.85 6.58 9.53
CA ARG A 37 -2.34 5.33 8.93
C ARG A 37 -3.42 4.60 8.12
N THR A 38 -4.61 4.43 8.67
CA THR A 38 -5.69 3.72 7.96
C THR A 38 -6.27 4.54 6.81
N GLY A 39 -6.39 5.85 6.99
CA GLY A 39 -6.90 6.79 5.99
C GLY A 39 -5.97 6.89 4.78
N THR A 40 -4.65 6.93 4.97
CA THR A 40 -3.68 6.93 3.85
C THR A 40 -3.72 5.65 3.02
N ILE A 41 -3.96 4.49 3.65
CA ILE A 41 -4.18 3.22 2.93
C ILE A 41 -5.46 3.27 2.09
N LYS A 42 -6.56 3.82 2.65
CA LYS A 42 -7.83 3.98 1.91
C LYS A 42 -7.68 4.98 0.76
N PHE A 43 -7.00 6.11 1.00
CA PHE A 43 -6.69 7.12 0.00
C PHE A 43 -5.87 6.54 -1.14
N ALA A 44 -4.87 5.70 -0.86
CA ALA A 44 -4.08 5.03 -1.89
C ALA A 44 -4.93 4.12 -2.81
N LYS A 45 -5.98 3.49 -2.29
CA LYS A 45 -6.92 2.69 -3.10
C LYS A 45 -7.77 3.59 -3.99
N LEU A 46 -8.32 4.67 -3.44
CA LEU A 46 -9.09 5.66 -4.21
C LEU A 46 -8.22 6.33 -5.29
N ALA A 47 -6.97 6.69 -4.99
CA ALA A 47 -6.05 7.28 -5.96
C ALA A 47 -5.74 6.33 -7.13
N LYS A 48 -5.67 5.02 -6.89
CA LYS A 48 -5.55 4.02 -7.96
C LYS A 48 -6.81 3.96 -8.83
N GLN A 49 -7.99 4.08 -8.22
CA GLN A 49 -9.26 4.14 -8.95
C GLN A 49 -9.35 5.42 -9.79
N PHE A 50 -9.05 6.58 -9.20
CA PHE A 50 -8.97 7.86 -9.91
C PHE A 50 -8.04 7.80 -11.12
N ARG A 51 -6.85 7.20 -11.00
CA ARG A 51 -5.93 7.01 -12.13
C ARG A 51 -6.57 6.22 -13.28
N LYS A 52 -7.32 5.16 -12.97
CA LYS A 52 -8.02 4.36 -14.00
C LYS A 52 -9.15 5.15 -14.65
N GLU A 53 -9.96 5.81 -13.83
CA GLU A 53 -11.10 6.62 -14.28
C GLU A 53 -10.61 7.81 -15.12
N SER A 54 -9.57 8.54 -14.69
CA SER A 54 -8.98 9.67 -15.44
C SER A 54 -8.44 9.25 -16.81
N ILE A 55 -7.78 8.09 -16.91
CA ILE A 55 -7.32 7.56 -18.19
C ILE A 55 -8.50 7.14 -19.09
N ALA A 56 -9.55 6.55 -18.51
CA ALA A 56 -10.74 6.16 -19.26
C ALA A 56 -11.52 7.38 -19.77
N ASP A 57 -11.65 8.43 -18.95
CA ASP A 57 -12.27 9.71 -19.32
C ASP A 57 -11.47 10.41 -20.43
N GLY A 58 -10.15 10.50 -20.28
CA GLY A 58 -9.25 11.08 -21.29
C GLY A 58 -9.24 10.32 -22.62
N LYS A 59 -9.53 9.00 -22.61
CA LYS A 59 -9.71 8.21 -23.84
C LYS A 59 -11.08 8.41 -24.50
N LYS A 60 -12.11 8.77 -23.72
CA LYS A 60 -13.46 9.06 -24.24
C LYS A 60 -13.58 10.50 -24.80
N GLY A 61 -12.80 11.44 -24.27
CA GLY A 61 -12.88 12.86 -24.65
C GLY A 61 -11.89 13.37 -25.70
N GLY A 62 -10.91 12.57 -26.14
CA GLY A 62 -9.91 13.06 -27.09
C GLY A 62 -9.15 11.94 -27.79
N GLY A 63 -9.53 11.66 -29.03
CA GLY A 63 -8.65 10.93 -29.94
C GLY A 63 -7.33 11.70 -30.13
N SER A 64 -6.20 11.01 -30.04
CA SER A 64 -5.01 11.14 -30.90
C SER A 64 -3.69 10.88 -30.15
N LYS A 65 -3.02 9.82 -30.61
CA LYS A 65 -1.55 9.69 -30.77
C LYS A 65 -0.68 10.16 -29.59
N ARG A 66 -0.48 9.29 -28.60
CA ARG A 66 0.87 9.14 -28.02
C ARG A 66 1.46 7.83 -28.50
N LYS A 67 2.34 7.95 -29.51
CA LYS A 67 3.20 6.88 -30.03
C LYS A 67 3.75 6.10 -28.83
N LYS A 68 3.46 4.80 -28.76
CA LYS A 68 4.20 3.89 -27.89
C LYS A 68 5.65 3.98 -28.35
N ALA A 69 6.49 4.65 -27.56
CA ALA A 69 7.93 4.51 -27.72
C ALA A 69 8.24 3.04 -27.48
N LYS A 70 8.52 2.32 -28.57
CA LYS A 70 9.02 0.95 -28.59
C LYS A 70 10.38 0.97 -27.88
N LYS A 71 10.38 0.86 -26.55
CA LYS A 71 11.62 0.68 -25.80
C LYS A 71 12.09 -0.73 -26.11
N THR A 72 13.12 -0.75 -26.92
CA THR A 72 13.81 -1.92 -27.46
C THR A 72 14.12 -2.90 -26.34
N THR A 73 13.74 -4.15 -26.59
CA THR A 73 14.19 -5.34 -25.85
C THR A 73 15.71 -5.38 -25.88
N ARG A 74 16.34 -4.85 -24.83
CA ARG A 74 17.78 -4.97 -24.65
C ARG A 74 18.07 -6.39 -24.19
N LYS A 75 18.54 -7.16 -25.18
CA LYS A 75 19.22 -8.46 -25.15
C LYS A 75 19.53 -9.00 -23.75
N LYS A 76 18.92 -10.16 -23.48
CA LYS A 76 19.18 -11.13 -22.42
C LYS A 76 20.70 -11.40 -22.34
N VAL A 77 21.37 -10.89 -21.32
CA VAL A 77 22.70 -11.41 -20.94
C VAL A 77 22.48 -12.41 -19.83
N ALA A 78 22.53 -13.69 -20.20
CA ALA A 78 22.55 -14.80 -19.28
C ALA A 78 23.78 -14.69 -18.38
N LYS A 79 23.59 -14.50 -17.07
CA LYS A 79 24.62 -14.80 -16.08
C LYS A 79 24.15 -15.96 -15.19
N LYS A 80 24.74 -17.11 -15.53
CA LYS A 80 24.89 -18.39 -14.84
C LYS A 80 24.12 -18.58 -13.53
N LYS A 81 23.33 -19.67 -13.51
CA LYS A 81 22.93 -20.41 -12.31
C LYS A 81 24.16 -20.67 -11.44
N ALA A 82 24.22 -20.05 -10.26
CA ALA A 82 25.01 -20.57 -9.16
C ALA A 82 24.16 -21.61 -8.43
N THR A 83 24.72 -22.80 -8.37
CA THR A 83 24.19 -24.04 -7.82
C THR A 83 23.79 -23.94 -6.36
N LYS A 84 22.69 -24.63 -6.05
CA LYS A 84 22.20 -25.02 -4.72
C LYS A 84 23.35 -25.32 -3.75
N ARG A 85 23.38 -24.64 -2.59
CA ARG A 85 24.02 -25.17 -1.39
C ARG A 85 23.02 -25.26 -0.25
N LYS A 86 22.67 -26.52 0.02
CA LYS A 86 22.34 -27.18 1.28
C LYS A 86 21.59 -26.35 2.35
N VAL A 87 20.30 -26.66 2.42
CA VAL A 87 19.48 -26.81 3.62
C VAL A 87 20.30 -26.81 4.91
N ALA A 88 20.18 -25.74 5.70
CA ALA A 88 20.50 -25.78 7.12
C ALA A 88 19.35 -26.55 7.82
N PRO A 89 19.65 -27.58 8.64
CA PRO A 89 18.63 -28.40 9.26
C PRO A 89 17.80 -27.60 10.27
N LYS A 90 16.49 -27.82 10.18
CA LYS A 90 15.45 -27.38 11.11
C LYS A 90 15.90 -27.65 12.56
N LYS A 91 16.05 -26.60 13.37
CA LYS A 91 16.03 -26.77 14.84
C LYS A 91 14.62 -27.22 15.21
N ALA A 92 14.56 -28.38 15.88
CA ALA A 92 13.35 -29.02 16.35
C ALA A 92 12.51 -28.08 17.27
N PRO A 93 11.18 -28.23 17.29
CA PRO A 93 10.33 -27.52 18.24
C PRO A 93 10.58 -28.05 19.65
N ALA A 94 11.11 -27.20 20.53
CA ALA A 94 11.20 -27.51 21.95
C ALA A 94 9.79 -27.72 22.52
N LYS A 95 9.60 -28.88 23.14
CA LYS A 95 8.37 -29.35 23.76
C LYS A 95 7.89 -28.41 24.88
N LYS A 96 6.57 -28.34 24.98
CA LYS A 96 5.76 -27.78 26.08
C LYS A 96 6.31 -28.13 27.46
N LYS A 97 6.36 -27.15 28.37
CA LYS A 97 6.08 -27.30 29.81
C LYS A 97 5.09 -26.18 30.15
N ALA A 98 3.80 -26.49 30.26
CA ALA A 98 3.12 -26.91 31.48
C ALA A 98 2.98 -25.76 32.49
N ALA A 99 1.73 -25.51 32.86
CA ALA A 99 1.24 -24.42 33.68
C ALA A 99 1.92 -24.34 35.06
N THR A 100 2.02 -23.14 35.60
CA THR A 100 1.93 -22.95 37.05
C THR A 100 1.08 -21.71 37.32
N LYS A 101 -0.12 -21.98 37.85
CA LYS A 101 -0.96 -21.01 38.56
C LYS A 101 -0.09 -20.26 39.56
N ARG A 102 -0.15 -18.94 39.58
CA ARG A 102 0.19 -18.18 40.79
C ARG A 102 -0.97 -17.27 41.16
N LYS A 103 -1.92 -17.90 41.86
CA LYS A 103 -2.79 -17.23 42.83
C LYS A 103 -1.89 -16.77 43.98
N ARG A 104 -1.83 -15.47 44.24
CA ARG A 104 -1.41 -14.86 45.52
C ARG A 104 -2.44 -13.77 45.77
N ARG A 105 -3.40 -14.07 46.65
CA ARG A 105 -3.44 -13.69 48.07
C ARG A 105 -3.59 -12.18 48.18
#